data_AF-A0A2E0CLW3-F1
#
_entry.id   AF-A0A2E0CLW3-F1
#
_cell.length_a   1.000
_cell.length_b   1.000
_cell.length_c   1.000
_cell.angle_alpha   90.00
_cell.angle_beta   90.00
_cell.angle_gamma   90.00
#
_symmetry.space_group_name_H-M   'P 1'
#
loop_
_entity.id
_entity.type
_entity.pdbx_description
1 polymer ?
#
loop_
_entity_poly.entity_id
_entity_poly.type
_entity_poly.pdbx_seq_one_letter_code
_entity_poly.pdbx_strand_id
1 'polypeptide(L)' 'MEIFALLWTEIIIRPMLNTLIVLYVVFFQNMAIAILVFTVIIRLITLPLTLKQLRQMRKMTELQPKMK' A
#
# COMPACT_ATOMS: atom_id res chain seq x y z
N MET A 1 -2.40 -22.87 -15.04
CA MET A 1 -1.19 -22.07 -14.72
C MET A 1 -1.23 -20.70 -15.36
N GLU A 2 -1.69 -20.56 -16.62
CA GLU A 2 -1.74 -19.27 -17.32
C GLU A 2 -2.83 -18.30 -16.82
N ILE A 3 -4.01 -18.80 -16.43
CA ILE A 3 -5.11 -17.97 -15.93
C ILE A 3 -4.70 -17.19 -14.67
N PHE A 4 -3.98 -17.83 -13.74
CA PHE A 4 -3.46 -17.16 -12.55
C PHE A 4 -2.47 -16.04 -12.90
N ALA A 5 -1.61 -16.24 -13.90
CA ALA A 5 -0.69 -15.23 -14.38
C ALA A 5 -1.42 -14.05 -15.05
N LEU A 6 -2.48 -14.33 -15.83
CA LEU A 6 -3.32 -13.29 -16.45
C LEU A 6 -4.05 -12.46 -15.39
N LEU A 7 -4.69 -13.12 -14.41
CA LEU A 7 -5.37 -12.43 -13.31
C LEU A 7 -4.39 -11.58 -12.49
N TRP A 8 -3.20 -12.10 -12.19
CA TRP A 8 -2.15 -11.35 -11.50
C TRP A 8 -1.72 -10.10 -12.26
N THR A 9 -1.53 -10.24 -13.58
CA THR A 9 -1.08 -9.14 -14.42
C THR A 9 -2.16 -8.06 -14.56
N GLU A 10 -3.41 -8.46 -14.79
CA GLU A 10 -4.51 -7.51 -15.03
C GLU A 10 -5.02 -6.84 -13.76
N ILE A 11 -5.06 -7.54 -12.63
CA ILE A 11 -5.65 -7.01 -11.39
C ILE A 11 -4.63 -6.23 -10.58
N ILE A 12 -3.36 -6.64 -10.60
CA ILE A 12 -2.33 -6.03 -9.74
C ILE A 12 -1.33 -5.24 -10.57
N ILE A 13 -0.67 -5.87 -11.54
CA ILE A 13 0.45 -5.23 -12.23
C ILE A 13 -0.02 -4.03 -13.07
N ARG A 14 -1.04 -4.19 -13.92
CA ARG A 14 -1.49 -3.11 -14.79
C ARG A 14 -2.01 -1.88 -14.03
N PRO A 15 -2.88 -2.00 -13.02
CA PRO A 15 -3.36 -0.84 -12.29
C PRO A 15 -2.22 -0.12 -11.57
N MET A 16 -1.26 -0.85 -11.00
CA MET A 16 -0.08 -0.26 -10.37
C MET A 16 0.76 0.54 -11.38
N LEU A 17 1.06 -0.05 -12.53
CA LEU A 17 1.84 0.62 -13.58
C LEU A 17 1.11 1.83 -14.17
N ASN A 18 -0.18 1.68 -14.51
CA ASN A 18 -0.99 2.77 -15.05
C ASN A 18 -1.08 3.94 -14.06
N THR A 19 -1.28 3.65 -12.78
CA THR A 19 -1.29 4.69 -11.74
C THR A 19 0.04 5.43 -11.67
N LEU A 20 1.15 4.69 -11.72
CA LEU A 20 2.49 5.28 -11.68
C LEU A 20 2.77 6.13 -12.93
N ILE A 21 2.35 5.69 -14.12
CA ILE A 21 2.50 6.43 -15.38
C ILE A 21 1.65 7.70 -15.37
N VAL A 22 0.41 7.63 -14.85
CA VAL A 22 -0.44 8.82 -14.69
C VAL A 22 0.25 9.85 -13.78
N LEU A 23 0.78 9.41 -12.64
CA LEU A 23 1.53 10.29 -11.75
C LEU A 23 2.79 10.83 -12.44
N TYR A 24 3.50 10.01 -13.21
CA TYR A 24 4.67 10.44 -13.98
C TYR A 24 4.36 11.58 -14.96
N VAL A 25 3.27 11.49 -15.71
CA VAL A 25 2.85 12.54 -16.64
C VAL A 25 2.42 13.81 -15.88
N VAL A 26 1.69 13.66 -14.78
CA VAL A 26 1.23 14.79 -13.94
C VAL A 26 2.41 15.53 -13.29
N PHE A 27 3.46 14.80 -12.88
CA PHE A 27 4.65 15.36 -12.23
C PHE A 27 5.78 15.70 -13.21
N PHE A 28 5.44 16.23 -14.39
CA PHE A 28 6.40 16.74 -15.38
C PHE A 28 7.45 15.72 -15.81
N GLN A 29 7.04 14.46 -16.01
CA GLN A 29 7.94 13.39 -16.43
C GLN A 29 9.07 13.10 -15.44
N ASN A 30 8.87 13.40 -14.15
CA ASN A 30 9.82 13.08 -13.09
C ASN A 30 9.44 11.78 -12.37
N MET A 31 10.20 10.71 -12.65
CA MET A 31 9.97 9.39 -12.06
C MET A 31 10.16 9.38 -10.53
N ALA A 32 11.12 10.14 -10.00
CA ALA A 32 11.37 10.18 -8.56
C ALA A 32 10.18 10.78 -7.79
N ILE A 33 9.63 11.88 -8.30
CA ILE A 33 8.46 12.54 -7.70
C ILE A 33 7.22 11.65 -7.82
N ALA A 34 7.01 11.01 -8.98
CA ALA A 34 5.90 10.09 -9.19
C ALA A 34 5.90 8.93 -8.19
N ILE A 35 7.05 8.29 -7.97
CA ILE A 35 7.19 7.20 -6.99
C ILE A 35 6.97 7.72 -5.57
N LEU A 36 7.55 8.86 -5.20
CA LEU A 36 7.39 9.45 -3.87
C LEU A 36 5.92 9.72 -3.57
N VAL A 37 5.21 10.37 -4.49
CA VAL A 37 3.79 10.68 -4.32
C VAL A 37 2.94 9.42 -4.29
N PHE A 38 3.21 8.45 -5.17
CA PHE A 38 2.54 7.14 -5.14
C PHE A 38 2.68 6.47 -3.76
N THR A 39 3.89 6.48 -3.21
CA THR A 39 4.19 5.90 -1.90
C THR A 39 3.41 6.62 -0.78
N VAL A 40 3.35 7.95 -0.81
CA VAL A 40 2.57 8.75 0.15
C VAL A 40 1.08 8.45 0.04
N ILE A 41 0.53 8.37 -1.17
CA ILE A 41 -0.90 8.05 -1.41
C ILE A 41 -1.24 6.68 -0.81
N ILE A 42 -0.44 5.65 -1.12
CA ILE A 42 -0.64 4.31 -0.54
C ILE A 42 -0.55 4.37 0.98
N ARG A 43 0.41 5.12 1.53
CA ARG A 43 0.58 5.25 2.98
C ARG A 43 -0.61 5.92 3.64
N LEU A 44 -1.23 6.91 3.01
CA LEU A 44 -2.44 7.57 3.52
C LEU A 44 -3.65 6.62 3.49
N ILE A 45 -3.82 5.86 2.42
CA ILE A 45 -4.90 4.86 2.29
C ILE A 45 -4.72 3.74 3.33
N THR A 46 -3.48 3.32 3.59
CA THR A 46 -3.16 2.26 4.56
C THR A 46 -3.01 2.76 6.01
N LEU A 47 -2.91 4.06 6.23
CA LEU A 47 -2.82 4.67 7.56
C LEU A 47 -3.94 4.25 8.53
N PRO A 48 -5.24 4.33 8.17
CA PRO A 48 -6.30 3.89 9.08
C PRO A 48 -6.19 2.41 9.46
N LEU A 49 -5.74 1.57 8.52
CA LEU A 49 -5.51 0.15 8.77
C LEU A 49 -4.33 -0.05 9.73
N THR A 50 -3.20 0.61 9.49
CA THR A 50 -2.01 0.52 10.35
C THR A 50 -2.28 1.07 11.75
N LEU A 51 -3.08 2.13 11.89
CA LEU A 51 -3.53 2.63 13.20
C LEU A 51 -4.40 1.62 13.95
N LYS A 52 -5.32 0.93 13.25
CA LYS A 52 -6.12 -0.15 13.83
C LYS A 52 -5.24 -1.31 14.29
N GLN A 53 -4.29 -1.74 13.45
CA GLN A 53 -3.33 -2.79 13.78
C GLN A 53 -2.48 -2.42 15.01
N LEU A 54 -1.95 -1.20 15.06
CA LEU A 54 -1.17 -0.72 16.20
C LEU A 54 -1.99 -0.69 17.50
N ARG A 55 -3.26 -0.30 17.43
CA ARG A 55 -4.17 -0.34 18.60
C ARG A 55 -4.41 -1.77 19.08
N GLN A 56 -4.57 -2.74 18.17
CA GLN A 56 -4.72 -4.16 18.54
C GLN A 56 -3.44 -4.69 19.19
N MET A 57 -2.26 -4.37 18.64
CA MET A 57 -0.98 -4.76 19.23
C MET A 57 -0.80 -4.21 20.65
N ARG A 58 -1.13 -2.93 20.89
CA ARG A 58 -1.04 -2.33 22.24
C ARG A 58 -1.94 -3.05 23.25
N LYS A 59 -3.18 -3.38 22.87
CA LYS A 59 -4.10 -4.15 23.73
C LYS A 59 -3.54 -5.54 24.05
N MET A 60 -2.90 -6.20 23.09
CA MET A 60 -2.24 -7.49 23.35
C MET A 60 -1.11 -7.34 24.37
N THR A 61 -0.29 -6.28 24.27
CA THR A 61 0.77 -6.00 25.25
C THR A 61 0.20 -5.70 26.65
N GLU A 62 -0.90 -4.97 26.75
CA GLU A 62 -1.59 -4.71 28.03
C GLU A 62 -2.20 -5.98 28.67
N LEU A 63 -2.54 -6.98 27.86
CA LEU A 63 -3.04 -8.27 28.34
C LEU A 63 -1.92 -9.23 28.80
N GLN A 64 -0.71 -9.11 28.25
CA GLN A 64 0.44 -9.94 28.66
C GLN A 64 0.71 -9.99 30.18
N PRO A 65 0.68 -8.88 30.94
CA PRO A 65 0.90 -8.92 32.40
C PRO A 65 -0.25 -9.55 33.18
N LYS A 66 -1.47 -9.63 32.62
CA LYS A 66 -2.65 -10.25 33.26
C LYS A 66 -2.77 -11.76 32.97
N MET A 67 -1.99 -12.25 32.01
CA MET A 67 -1.87 -13.66 31.66
C MET A 67 -0.72 -14.37 32.38
N LYS A 68 0.09 -13.63 33.17
CA LYS A 68 1.06 -14.18 34.10
C LYS A 68 0.45 -14.37 35.48
#